data_AF-A0AAW1HVM8-F1
#
_entry.id   AF-A0AAW1HVM8-F1
#
_cell.length_a   1.000
_cell.length_b   1.000
_cell.length_c   1.000
_cell.angle_alpha   90.00
_cell.angle_beta   90.00
_cell.angle_gamma   90.00
#
_symmetry.space_group_name_H-M   'P 1'
#
loop_
_entity.id
_entity.type
_entity.pdbx_description
1 polymer ?
#
loop_
_entity_poly.entity_id
_entity_poly.type
_entity_poly.pdbx_seq_one_letter_code
_entity_poly.pdbx_strand_id
1 'polypeptide(L)'
;MLTSRTKHYLHCCLLFTVIATVEIFTGGLKLWKDPTAEINPWVRYGFTWTIVLYLLRLVTFLPLPQVLFNFAGLTLYNAFPDKVVLKGSPLLAPFICIRVVTRGDYPQLVKSNVSRNMNKCIVAGLENFLIQVVTDKKIGLEHDRRIREIVVPSSYRTKSGALFKARALQYCLEDDVNILADTDWVVHLDEETLLTENSVKGILNFVMDGKYPFGQGLITYANEEVVSWITTLADSFRVADDMGKLRFQFLMFHKPLFSWKGSFVVTQVSYYFSVF
;
A
#
# COMPACT_ATOMS: atom_id res chain seq x y z
N MET A 1 22.79 -15.90 13.00
CA MET A 1 21.48 -15.32 12.62
C MET A 1 20.93 -16.08 11.42
N LEU A 2 19.62 -16.34 11.35
CA LEU A 2 18.99 -17.06 10.22
C LEU A 2 19.07 -16.24 8.93
N THR A 3 19.33 -16.90 7.79
CA THR A 3 19.35 -16.26 6.47
C THR A 3 17.94 -15.81 6.06
N SER A 4 17.86 -14.82 5.17
CA SER A 4 16.60 -14.34 4.59
C SER A 4 15.75 -15.48 4.01
N ARG A 5 16.35 -16.37 3.22
CA ARG A 5 15.67 -17.54 2.64
C ARG A 5 15.16 -18.50 3.72
N THR A 6 15.97 -18.78 4.75
CA THR A 6 15.55 -19.66 5.85
C THR A 6 14.34 -19.09 6.58
N LYS A 7 14.29 -17.77 6.83
CA LYS A 7 13.12 -17.11 7.45
C LYS A 7 11.87 -17.28 6.59
N HIS A 8 12.00 -17.12 5.27
CA HIS A 8 10.88 -17.33 4.34
C HIS A 8 10.35 -18.77 4.34
N TYR A 9 11.25 -19.76 4.32
CA TYR A 9 10.85 -21.16 4.41
C TYR A 9 10.11 -21.45 5.72
N LEU A 10 10.63 -20.97 6.85
CA LEU A 10 9.96 -21.12 8.14
C LEU A 10 8.59 -20.46 8.16
N HIS A 11 8.45 -19.28 7.55
CA HIS A 11 7.17 -18.59 7.39
C HIS A 11 6.17 -19.42 6.57
N CYS A 12 6.61 -19.95 5.42
CA CYS A 12 5.76 -20.81 4.59
C CYS A 12 5.32 -22.07 5.35
N CYS A 13 6.26 -22.75 6.01
CA CYS A 13 5.96 -23.94 6.83
C CYS A 13 4.94 -23.60 7.94
N LEU A 14 5.10 -22.48 8.62
CA LEU A 14 4.16 -22.02 9.64
C LEU A 14 2.79 -21.72 9.04
N LEU A 15 2.72 -21.01 7.91
CA LEU A 15 1.47 -20.69 7.23
C LEU A 15 0.69 -21.98 6.86
N PHE A 16 1.36 -22.94 6.23
CA PHE A 16 0.76 -24.24 5.90
C PHE A 16 0.30 -25.00 7.14
N THR A 17 1.09 -24.99 8.21
CA THR A 17 0.73 -25.65 9.47
C THR A 17 -0.51 -25.03 10.09
N VAL A 18 -0.61 -23.70 10.11
CA VAL A 18 -1.77 -22.96 10.63
C VAL A 18 -3.01 -23.28 9.80
N ILE A 19 -2.92 -23.23 8.47
CA ILE A 19 -4.05 -23.56 7.57
C ILE A 19 -4.50 -25.00 7.81
N ALA A 20 -3.59 -25.98 7.78
CA ALA A 20 -3.93 -27.38 8.00
C ALA A 20 -4.58 -27.61 9.37
N THR A 21 -4.06 -26.95 10.42
CA THR A 21 -4.62 -27.00 11.76
C THR A 21 -6.05 -26.48 11.78
N VAL A 22 -6.30 -25.27 11.23
CA VAL A 22 -7.64 -24.68 11.18
C VAL A 22 -8.61 -25.56 10.38
N GLU A 23 -8.21 -26.08 9.22
CA GLU A 23 -9.04 -26.95 8.39
C GLU A 23 -9.42 -28.26 9.11
N ILE A 24 -8.51 -28.83 9.90
CA ILE A 24 -8.79 -30.02 10.72
C ILE A 24 -9.76 -29.69 11.86
N PHE A 25 -9.49 -28.62 12.64
CA PHE A 25 -10.29 -28.28 13.82
C PHE A 25 -11.67 -27.72 13.48
N THR A 26 -11.84 -27.07 12.33
CA THR A 26 -13.15 -26.56 11.86
C THR A 26 -13.95 -27.61 11.09
N GLY A 27 -13.39 -28.80 10.86
CA GLY A 27 -14.04 -29.88 10.12
C GLY A 27 -14.08 -29.67 8.59
N GLY A 28 -13.29 -28.73 8.06
CA GLY A 28 -13.05 -28.58 6.62
C GLY A 28 -12.38 -29.83 6.04
N LEU A 29 -11.42 -30.40 6.77
CA LEU A 29 -10.84 -31.72 6.50
C LEU A 29 -11.51 -32.77 7.40
N LYS A 30 -12.44 -33.53 6.82
CA LYS A 30 -13.09 -34.66 7.51
C LYS A 30 -12.13 -35.86 7.58
N LEU A 31 -11.32 -35.89 8.63
CA LEU A 31 -10.45 -37.04 8.94
C LEU A 31 -11.23 -38.27 9.41
N TRP A 32 -12.45 -38.05 9.91
CA TRP A 32 -13.32 -39.10 10.44
C TRP A 32 -14.69 -39.02 9.76
N LYS A 33 -15.33 -40.17 9.53
CA LYS A 33 -16.71 -40.21 9.04
C LYS A 33 -17.63 -39.70 10.14
N ASP A 34 -18.19 -38.52 9.95
CA ASP A 34 -19.23 -37.99 10.82
C ASP A 34 -20.58 -38.61 10.45
N PRO A 35 -21.24 -39.39 11.33
CA PRO A 35 -22.53 -40.01 11.06
C PRO A 35 -23.71 -39.02 11.15
N THR A 36 -23.47 -37.77 11.56
CA THR A 36 -24.55 -36.81 11.83
C THR A 36 -25.07 -36.13 10.56
N ALA A 37 -26.19 -36.69 10.08
CA ALA A 37 -27.22 -36.12 9.21
C ALA A 37 -26.78 -35.55 7.84
N GLU A 38 -26.79 -36.43 6.83
CA GLU A 38 -27.05 -36.02 5.44
C GLU A 38 -28.47 -35.44 5.34
N ILE A 39 -28.64 -34.17 5.69
CA ILE A 39 -29.88 -33.44 5.47
C ILE A 39 -30.04 -33.26 3.96
N ASN A 40 -31.10 -33.82 3.38
CA ASN A 40 -31.47 -33.50 2.00
C ASN A 40 -32.16 -32.11 1.98
N PRO A 41 -31.49 -31.07 1.44
CA PRO A 41 -32.00 -29.71 1.52
C PRO A 41 -33.25 -29.50 0.66
N TRP A 42 -33.36 -30.22 -0.46
CA TRP A 42 -34.52 -30.15 -1.35
C TRP A 42 -35.80 -30.62 -0.67
N VAL A 43 -35.71 -31.66 0.16
CA VAL A 43 -36.85 -32.19 0.92
C VAL A 43 -37.18 -31.29 2.11
N ARG A 44 -36.15 -30.78 2.82
CA ARG A 44 -36.35 -30.02 4.06
C ARG A 44 -36.77 -28.57 3.83
N TYR A 45 -36.17 -27.91 2.84
CA TYR A 45 -36.33 -26.47 2.60
C TYR A 45 -37.14 -26.19 1.32
N GLY A 46 -37.41 -27.19 0.49
CA GLY A 46 -38.04 -27.01 -0.82
C GLY A 46 -37.11 -26.34 -1.84
N PHE A 47 -37.55 -26.28 -3.10
CA PHE A 47 -36.73 -25.77 -4.21
C PHE A 47 -36.30 -24.31 -4.03
N THR A 48 -37.23 -23.41 -3.71
CA THR A 48 -36.96 -21.96 -3.62
C THR A 48 -35.90 -21.64 -2.59
N TRP A 49 -36.07 -22.10 -1.35
CA TRP A 49 -35.12 -21.81 -0.27
C TRP A 49 -33.80 -22.55 -0.44
N THR A 50 -33.80 -23.76 -1.00
CA THR A 50 -32.55 -24.47 -1.32
C THR A 50 -31.71 -23.69 -2.33
N ILE A 51 -32.32 -23.15 -3.39
CA ILE A 51 -31.64 -22.30 -4.37
C ILE A 51 -31.08 -21.03 -3.69
N VAL A 52 -31.88 -20.34 -2.89
CA VAL A 52 -31.43 -19.14 -2.15
C VAL A 52 -30.25 -19.46 -1.24
N LEU A 53 -30.30 -20.57 -0.48
CA LEU A 53 -29.21 -20.99 0.41
C LEU A 53 -27.93 -21.34 -0.36
N TYR A 54 -28.04 -21.99 -1.52
CA TYR A 54 -26.87 -22.24 -2.36
C TYR A 54 -26.29 -20.96 -2.97
N LEU A 55 -27.12 -20.01 -3.40
CA LEU A 55 -26.64 -18.70 -3.86
C LEU A 55 -25.91 -17.94 -2.74
N LEU A 56 -26.47 -17.91 -1.53
CA LEU A 56 -25.81 -17.32 -0.36
C LEU A 56 -24.48 -18.02 -0.03
N ARG A 57 -24.40 -19.34 -0.21
CA ARG A 57 -23.14 -20.09 -0.09
C ARG A 57 -22.14 -19.73 -1.17
N LEU A 58 -22.57 -19.42 -2.40
CA LEU A 58 -21.65 -18.96 -3.45
C LEU A 58 -21.10 -17.56 -3.16
N VAL A 59 -21.87 -16.70 -2.49
CA VAL A 59 -21.40 -15.37 -2.07
C VAL A 59 -20.19 -15.48 -1.13
N THR A 60 -20.09 -16.54 -0.31
CA THR A 60 -18.92 -16.73 0.57
C THR A 60 -17.63 -17.04 -0.20
N PHE A 61 -17.70 -17.36 -1.50
CA PHE A 61 -16.54 -17.52 -2.38
C PHE A 61 -16.10 -16.22 -3.07
N LEU A 62 -16.85 -15.13 -2.95
CA LEU A 62 -16.44 -13.82 -3.48
C LEU A 62 -15.03 -13.37 -3.06
N PRO A 63 -14.57 -13.57 -1.80
CA PRO A 63 -13.21 -13.21 -1.41
C PRO A 63 -12.14 -14.22 -1.88
N LEU A 64 -12.52 -15.40 -2.40
CA LEU A 64 -11.57 -16.48 -2.73
C LEU A 64 -10.45 -16.02 -3.67
N PRO A 65 -10.70 -15.28 -4.77
CA PRO A 65 -9.62 -14.79 -5.64
C PRO A 65 -8.60 -13.92 -4.91
N GLN A 66 -9.06 -13.06 -3.99
CA GLN A 66 -8.18 -12.20 -3.20
C GLN A 66 -7.34 -13.01 -2.22
N VAL A 67 -7.94 -14.01 -1.58
CA VAL A 67 -7.23 -14.94 -0.67
C VAL A 67 -6.17 -15.73 -1.42
N LEU A 68 -6.48 -16.22 -2.63
CA LEU A 68 -5.52 -16.95 -3.46
C LEU A 68 -4.33 -16.07 -3.87
N PHE A 69 -4.57 -14.82 -4.26
CA PHE A 69 -3.50 -13.87 -4.57
C PHE A 69 -2.65 -13.54 -3.34
N ASN A 70 -3.30 -13.37 -2.18
CA ASN A 70 -2.58 -13.13 -0.93
C ASN A 70 -1.68 -14.30 -0.57
N PHE A 71 -2.22 -15.52 -0.63
CA PHE A 71 -1.48 -16.75 -0.40
C PHE A 71 -0.32 -16.93 -1.38
N ALA A 72 -0.56 -16.72 -2.69
CA ALA A 72 0.48 -16.78 -3.71
C ALA A 72 1.59 -15.76 -3.45
N GLY A 73 1.25 -14.53 -3.07
CA GLY A 73 2.25 -13.51 -2.77
C GLY A 73 3.11 -13.83 -1.55
N LEU A 74 2.49 -14.32 -0.46
CA LEU A 74 3.18 -14.70 0.77
C LEU A 74 4.05 -15.95 0.63
N THR A 75 3.79 -16.81 -0.37
CA THR A 75 4.53 -18.06 -0.57
C THR A 75 5.58 -17.95 -1.68
N LEU A 76 5.24 -17.33 -2.81
CA LEU A 76 6.13 -17.23 -3.99
C LEU A 76 7.21 -16.16 -3.84
N TYR A 77 6.94 -15.09 -3.10
CA TYR A 77 7.91 -14.02 -2.91
C TYR A 77 8.42 -13.97 -1.47
N ASN A 78 9.73 -13.81 -1.34
CA ASN A 78 10.39 -13.77 -0.04
C ASN A 78 9.85 -12.63 0.84
N ALA A 79 9.21 -12.99 1.95
CA ALA A 79 8.63 -12.07 2.93
C ALA A 79 9.68 -11.36 3.80
N PHE A 80 10.94 -11.82 3.78
CA PHE A 80 12.03 -11.29 4.61
C PHE A 80 13.18 -10.78 3.74
N PRO A 81 12.96 -9.82 2.82
CA PRO A 81 14.00 -9.38 1.91
C PRO A 81 15.20 -8.79 2.66
N ASP A 82 16.39 -9.00 2.10
CA ASP A 82 17.61 -8.34 2.57
C ASP A 82 17.57 -6.82 2.27
N LYS A 83 18.56 -6.08 2.78
CA LYS A 83 18.67 -4.64 2.55
C LYS A 83 18.70 -4.32 1.05
N VAL A 84 18.01 -3.24 0.66
CA VAL A 84 17.93 -2.83 -0.74
C VAL A 84 19.27 -2.22 -1.16
N VAL A 85 19.86 -2.77 -2.22
CA VAL A 85 21.07 -2.25 -2.86
C VAL A 85 20.65 -1.41 -4.08
N LEU A 86 21.26 -0.24 -4.24
CA LEU A 86 21.03 0.62 -5.40
C LEU A 86 21.62 -0.03 -6.65
N LYS A 87 20.84 -0.06 -7.73
CA LYS A 87 21.23 -0.64 -9.02
C LYS A 87 21.90 0.36 -9.96
N GLY A 88 21.84 1.66 -9.64
CA GLY A 88 22.37 2.75 -10.44
C GLY A 88 22.78 3.94 -9.57
N SER A 89 23.40 4.93 -10.20
CA SER A 89 23.80 6.17 -9.52
C SER A 89 22.58 7.04 -9.25
N PRO A 90 22.33 7.47 -7.98
CA PRO A 90 21.22 8.36 -7.66
C PRO A 90 21.25 9.70 -8.41
N LEU A 91 22.42 10.14 -8.87
CA LEU A 91 22.60 11.35 -9.70
C LEU A 91 21.87 11.26 -11.04
N LEU A 92 21.67 10.05 -11.55
CA LEU A 92 21.00 9.79 -12.82
C LEU A 92 19.49 9.59 -12.64
N ALA A 93 18.99 9.63 -11.40
CA ALA A 93 17.57 9.50 -11.16
C ALA A 93 16.83 10.74 -11.69
N PRO A 94 15.68 10.55 -12.39
CA PRO A 94 14.81 11.65 -12.76
C PRO A 94 14.27 12.37 -11.53
N PHE A 95 13.69 13.54 -11.73
CA PHE A 95 13.15 14.34 -10.64
C PHE A 95 12.00 13.63 -9.91
N ILE A 96 12.07 13.60 -8.58
CA ILE A 96 11.07 12.98 -7.73
C ILE A 96 10.41 14.04 -6.83
N CYS A 97 9.10 14.17 -6.96
CA CYS A 97 8.26 14.96 -6.07
C CYS A 97 7.62 14.05 -5.01
N ILE A 98 8.02 14.20 -3.74
CA ILE A 98 7.37 13.54 -2.62
C ILE A 98 6.19 14.40 -2.19
N ARG A 99 4.96 13.95 -2.45
CA ARG A 99 3.74 14.70 -2.18
C ARG A 99 3.03 14.14 -0.95
N VAL A 100 2.97 14.94 0.11
CA VAL A 100 2.22 14.70 1.34
C VAL A 100 0.92 15.49 1.29
N VAL A 101 -0.21 14.85 1.55
CA VAL A 101 -1.53 15.53 1.60
C VAL A 101 -2.09 15.46 3.02
N THR A 102 -2.55 16.60 3.52
CA THR A 102 -3.05 16.75 4.89
C THR A 102 -4.21 17.74 4.95
N ARG A 103 -5.07 17.63 5.96
CA ARG A 103 -6.04 18.68 6.28
C ARG A 103 -5.40 19.87 7.02
N GLY A 104 -4.21 19.67 7.57
CA GLY A 104 -3.49 20.65 8.39
C GLY A 104 -3.95 20.71 9.84
N ASP A 105 -4.66 19.68 10.33
CA ASP A 105 -5.16 19.63 11.72
C ASP A 105 -4.03 19.37 12.74
N TYR A 106 -2.94 18.72 12.30
CA TYR A 106 -1.78 18.38 13.14
C TYR A 106 -0.48 19.00 12.60
N PRO A 107 -0.32 20.34 12.62
CA PRO A 107 0.79 21.02 11.95
C PRO A 107 2.18 20.61 12.47
N GLN A 108 2.31 20.32 13.77
CA GLN A 108 3.59 19.90 14.36
C GLN A 108 3.99 18.49 13.92
N LEU A 109 3.03 17.58 13.79
CA LEU A 109 3.27 16.23 13.26
C LEU A 109 3.80 16.32 11.83
N VAL A 110 3.13 17.11 10.98
CA VAL A 110 3.54 17.29 9.58
C VAL A 110 4.93 17.91 9.48
N LYS A 111 5.22 18.97 10.25
CA LYS A 111 6.56 19.59 10.31
C LYS A 111 7.65 18.59 10.67
N SER A 112 7.44 17.83 11.74
CA SER A 112 8.38 16.81 12.22
C SER A 112 8.60 15.72 11.17
N ASN A 113 7.51 15.18 10.60
CA ASN A 113 7.58 14.09 9.62
C ASN A 113 8.24 14.53 8.30
N VAL A 114 7.93 15.74 7.82
CA VAL A 114 8.57 16.31 6.62
C VAL A 114 10.06 16.47 6.82
N SER A 115 10.50 17.02 7.96
CA SER A 115 11.93 17.16 8.29
C SER A 115 12.63 15.79 8.38
N ARG A 116 12.00 14.82 9.05
CA ARG A 116 12.54 13.44 9.15
C ARG A 116 12.65 12.79 7.78
N ASN A 117 11.62 12.88 6.95
CA ASN A 117 11.60 12.29 5.61
C ASN A 117 12.62 12.98 4.69
N MET A 118 12.77 14.30 4.77
CA MET A 118 13.81 15.04 4.03
C MET A 118 15.21 14.53 4.39
N ASN A 119 15.52 14.42 5.69
CA ASN A 119 16.79 13.89 6.16
C ASN A 119 17.01 12.45 5.70
N LYS A 120 15.98 11.60 5.74
CA LYS A 120 16.06 10.22 5.23
C LYS A 120 16.34 10.15 3.73
N CYS A 121 15.73 11.03 2.95
CA CYS A 121 15.99 11.12 1.51
C CYS A 121 17.45 11.50 1.23
N ILE A 122 17.97 12.52 1.92
CA ILE A 122 19.36 12.96 1.78
C ILE A 122 20.33 11.84 2.15
N VAL A 123 20.14 11.20 3.31
CA VAL A 123 21.01 10.10 3.78
C VAL A 123 20.96 8.89 2.84
N ALA A 124 19.81 8.60 2.24
CA ALA A 124 19.68 7.51 1.27
C ALA A 124 20.29 7.84 -0.11
N GLY A 125 20.78 9.07 -0.32
CA GLY A 125 21.41 9.51 -1.55
C GLY A 125 20.46 10.13 -2.58
N LEU A 126 19.23 10.49 -2.20
CA LEU A 126 18.30 11.17 -3.11
C LEU A 126 18.73 12.62 -3.29
N GLU A 127 19.07 13.01 -4.53
CA GLU A 127 19.59 14.35 -4.82
C GLU A 127 18.56 15.25 -5.51
N ASN A 128 17.91 14.73 -6.55
CA ASN A 128 17.01 15.49 -7.42
C ASN A 128 15.55 15.34 -6.98
N PHE A 129 15.18 16.00 -5.87
CA PHE A 129 13.84 15.86 -5.31
C PHE A 129 13.29 17.14 -4.64
N LEU A 130 11.97 17.16 -4.50
CA LEU A 130 11.19 18.16 -3.77
C LEU A 130 10.15 17.46 -2.89
N ILE A 131 9.91 17.98 -1.69
CA ILE A 131 8.76 17.60 -0.86
C ILE A 131 7.68 18.66 -1.01
N GLN A 132 6.53 18.26 -1.55
CA GLN A 132 5.32 19.09 -1.61
C GLN A 132 4.37 18.69 -0.49
N VAL A 133 3.96 19.67 0.32
CA VAL A 133 2.93 19.48 1.35
C VAL A 133 1.68 20.23 0.91
N VAL A 134 0.64 19.47 0.60
CA VAL A 134 -0.64 20.00 0.13
C VAL A 134 -1.61 19.98 1.29
N THR A 135 -2.10 21.15 1.68
CA THR A 135 -2.86 21.32 2.91
C THR A 135 -4.09 22.19 2.72
N ASP A 136 -5.19 21.85 3.40
CA ASP A 136 -6.37 22.72 3.46
C ASP A 136 -6.14 23.94 4.37
N LYS A 137 -5.26 23.81 5.37
CA LYS A 137 -4.92 24.88 6.33
C LYS A 137 -3.42 25.14 6.32
N LYS A 138 -3.02 26.41 6.35
CA LYS A 138 -1.60 26.79 6.42
C LYS A 138 -0.95 26.21 7.69
N ILE A 139 0.10 25.42 7.50
CA ILE A 139 0.94 24.79 8.53
C ILE A 139 2.12 25.70 8.88
N GLY A 140 2.63 26.46 7.89
CA GLY A 140 3.79 27.33 8.05
C GLY A 140 5.08 26.53 8.17
N LEU A 141 5.41 25.79 7.12
CA LEU A 141 6.67 25.04 7.03
C LEU A 141 7.87 25.98 6.96
N GLU A 142 9.02 25.53 7.43
CA GLU A 142 10.27 26.29 7.33
C GLU A 142 10.66 26.49 5.85
N HIS A 143 11.28 27.63 5.56
CA HIS A 143 11.69 27.95 4.21
C HIS A 143 12.92 27.11 3.83
N ASP A 144 12.72 26.09 3.01
CA ASP A 144 13.76 25.24 2.45
C ASP A 144 13.53 25.11 0.93
N ARG A 145 14.60 25.16 0.13
CA ARG A 145 14.54 24.99 -1.33
C ARG A 145 13.93 23.65 -1.78
N ARG A 146 13.94 22.63 -0.91
CA ARG A 146 13.39 21.29 -1.14
C ARG A 146 12.01 21.09 -0.52
N ILE A 147 11.41 22.12 0.08
CA ILE A 147 10.07 22.03 0.68
C ILE A 147 9.18 23.10 0.05
N ARG A 148 8.01 22.68 -0.43
CA ARG A 148 6.97 23.58 -0.95
C ARG A 148 5.65 23.29 -0.25
N GLU A 149 5.11 24.31 0.42
CA GLU A 149 3.76 24.29 0.98
C GLU A 149 2.76 24.79 -0.06
N ILE A 150 1.70 24.02 -0.31
CA ILE A 150 0.59 24.38 -1.20
C ILE A 150 -0.68 24.39 -0.35
N VAL A 151 -1.26 25.57 -0.17
CA VAL A 151 -2.52 25.74 0.57
C VAL A 151 -3.68 25.74 -0.42
N VAL A 152 -4.58 24.77 -0.30
CA VAL A 152 -5.73 24.63 -1.19
C VAL A 152 -6.78 25.70 -0.81
N PRO A 153 -7.12 26.66 -1.69
CA PRO A 153 -8.07 27.72 -1.37
C PRO A 153 -9.43 27.13 -1.00
N SER A 154 -10.09 27.59 0.05
CA SER A 154 -11.42 27.07 0.46
C SER A 154 -12.50 27.24 -0.63
N SER A 155 -12.32 28.19 -1.54
CA SER A 155 -13.16 28.44 -2.72
C SER A 155 -12.95 27.43 -3.85
N TYR A 156 -11.80 26.74 -3.90
CA TYR A 156 -11.50 25.81 -4.99
C TYR A 156 -12.48 24.63 -5.00
N ARG A 157 -12.99 24.31 -6.20
CA ARG A 157 -13.91 23.21 -6.47
C ARG A 157 -13.41 22.45 -7.68
N THR A 158 -13.28 21.14 -7.55
CA THR A 158 -12.95 20.27 -8.68
C THR A 158 -14.13 20.14 -9.63
N LYS A 159 -13.87 19.96 -10.93
CA LYS A 159 -14.91 19.74 -11.96
C LYS A 159 -15.81 18.53 -11.66
N SER A 160 -15.28 17.48 -11.07
CA SER A 160 -16.00 16.24 -10.72
C SER A 160 -16.77 16.30 -9.39
N GLY A 161 -16.59 17.37 -8.60
CA GLY A 161 -17.12 17.44 -7.23
C GLY A 161 -16.36 16.58 -6.22
N ALA A 162 -15.15 16.10 -6.54
CA ALA A 162 -14.27 15.42 -5.60
C ALA A 162 -14.01 16.27 -4.33
N LEU A 163 -13.93 15.58 -3.19
CA LEU A 163 -13.75 16.17 -1.87
C LEU A 163 -12.48 15.67 -1.18
N PHE A 164 -12.12 16.32 -0.07
CA PHE A 164 -11.03 15.90 0.82
C PHE A 164 -9.69 15.71 0.09
N LYS A 165 -9.01 14.57 0.29
CA LYS A 165 -7.69 14.28 -0.28
C LYS A 165 -7.69 14.35 -1.81
N ALA A 166 -8.74 13.86 -2.46
CA ALA A 166 -8.86 13.90 -3.92
C ALA A 166 -8.94 15.34 -4.44
N ARG A 167 -9.66 16.23 -3.75
CA ARG A 167 -9.72 17.66 -4.06
C ARG A 167 -8.34 18.32 -3.98
N ALA A 168 -7.59 18.03 -2.93
CA ALA A 168 -6.24 18.58 -2.75
C ALA A 168 -5.26 18.09 -3.83
N LEU A 169 -5.33 16.79 -4.18
CA LEU A 169 -4.53 16.21 -5.25
C LEU A 169 -4.88 16.82 -6.61
N GLN A 170 -6.17 17.01 -6.91
CA GLN A 170 -6.61 17.66 -8.14
C GLN A 170 -6.11 19.11 -8.23
N TYR A 171 -6.13 19.87 -7.13
CA TYR A 171 -5.61 21.24 -7.11
C TYR A 171 -4.13 21.31 -7.51
N CYS A 172 -3.35 20.28 -7.20
CA CYS A 172 -1.93 20.22 -7.58
C CYS A 172 -1.69 20.00 -9.07
N LEU A 173 -2.74 19.67 -9.83
CA LEU A 173 -2.70 19.46 -11.27
C LEU A 173 -3.17 20.67 -12.07
N GLU A 174 -3.67 21.72 -11.41
CA GLU A 174 -4.04 22.96 -12.09
C GLU A 174 -2.78 23.64 -12.66
N ASP A 175 -2.91 24.24 -13.85
CA ASP A 175 -1.78 24.76 -14.64
C ASP A 175 -0.96 25.83 -13.89
N ASP A 176 -1.59 26.61 -13.01
CA ASP A 176 -0.96 27.64 -12.19
C ASP A 176 -0.27 27.09 -10.92
N VAL A 177 -0.54 25.83 -10.57
CA VAL A 177 -0.03 25.18 -9.35
C VAL A 177 1.01 24.12 -9.66
N ASN A 178 0.79 23.33 -10.71
CA ASN A 178 1.68 22.25 -11.11
C ASN A 178 3.01 22.79 -11.62
N ILE A 179 4.10 22.18 -11.17
CA ILE A 179 5.47 22.54 -11.58
C ILE A 179 6.23 21.33 -12.14
N LEU A 180 5.56 20.18 -12.25
CA LEU A 180 6.17 18.93 -12.64
C LEU A 180 6.01 18.71 -14.15
N ALA A 181 7.06 18.23 -14.79
CA ALA A 181 7.02 17.78 -16.17
C ALA A 181 6.47 16.35 -16.27
N ASP A 182 5.97 15.98 -17.45
CA ASP A 182 5.38 14.66 -17.73
C ASP A 182 6.31 13.48 -17.44
N THR A 183 7.62 13.70 -17.48
CA THR A 183 8.66 12.71 -17.21
C THR A 183 9.02 12.56 -15.74
N ASP A 184 8.57 13.50 -14.90
CA ASP A 184 8.85 13.49 -13.46
C ASP A 184 8.02 12.44 -12.74
N TRP A 185 8.42 12.14 -11.50
CA TRP A 185 7.78 11.13 -10.68
C TRP A 185 7.18 11.73 -9.42
N VAL A 186 6.01 11.24 -9.01
CA VAL A 186 5.35 11.62 -7.76
C VAL A 186 5.28 10.42 -6.83
N VAL A 187 5.75 10.62 -5.59
CA VAL A 187 5.62 9.67 -4.49
C VAL A 187 4.57 10.19 -3.53
N HIS A 188 3.41 9.53 -3.46
CA HIS A 188 2.32 9.89 -2.57
C HIS A 188 2.48 9.30 -1.18
N LEU A 189 2.58 10.17 -0.18
CA LEU A 189 2.62 9.79 1.23
C LEU A 189 1.39 10.32 1.97
N ASP A 190 0.94 9.55 2.96
CA ASP A 190 0.06 10.06 4.00
C ASP A 190 0.87 10.91 5.00
N GLU A 191 0.21 11.79 5.76
CA GLU A 191 0.87 12.77 6.63
C GLU A 191 1.67 12.16 7.79
N GLU A 192 1.25 10.97 8.22
CA GLU A 192 1.89 10.16 9.25
C GLU A 192 2.99 9.23 8.72
N THR A 193 3.15 9.12 7.40
CA THR A 193 4.04 8.12 6.80
C THR A 193 5.50 8.55 6.87
N LEU A 194 6.33 7.67 7.42
CA LEU A 194 7.78 7.85 7.52
C LEU A 194 8.53 6.96 6.53
N LEU A 195 9.45 7.55 5.79
CA LEU A 195 10.31 6.84 4.85
C LEU A 195 11.46 6.14 5.58
N THR A 196 11.81 4.97 5.07
CA THR A 196 13.02 4.25 5.47
C THR A 196 14.08 4.38 4.38
N GLU A 197 15.35 4.13 4.73
CA GLU A 197 16.42 4.13 3.74
C GLU A 197 16.17 3.09 2.63
N ASN A 198 15.65 1.92 2.99
CA ASN A 198 15.29 0.86 2.04
C ASN A 198 14.14 1.28 1.12
N SER A 199 13.12 2.00 1.63
CA SER A 199 12.02 2.46 0.78
C SER A 199 12.49 3.52 -0.21
N VAL A 200 13.36 4.46 0.19
CA VAL A 200 13.95 5.45 -0.73
C VAL A 200 14.81 4.78 -1.80
N LYS A 201 15.67 3.83 -1.43
CA LYS A 201 16.46 3.06 -2.40
C LYS A 201 15.58 2.22 -3.33
N GLY A 202 14.48 1.68 -2.82
CA GLY A 202 13.48 0.96 -3.61
C GLY A 202 12.80 1.87 -4.64
N ILE A 203 12.39 3.07 -4.24
CA ILE A 203 11.82 4.10 -5.12
C ILE A 203 12.84 4.47 -6.21
N LEU A 204 14.09 4.76 -5.83
CA LEU A 204 15.16 5.08 -6.77
C LEU A 204 15.35 3.96 -7.80
N ASN A 205 15.45 2.71 -7.36
CA ASN A 205 15.59 1.57 -8.26
C ASN A 205 14.39 1.42 -9.21
N PHE A 206 13.17 1.67 -8.71
CA PHE A 206 11.95 1.57 -9.51
C PHE A 206 11.88 2.68 -10.58
N VAL A 207 12.16 3.91 -10.17
CA VAL A 207 12.11 5.10 -11.02
C VAL A 207 13.23 5.09 -12.06
N MET A 208 14.44 4.65 -11.71
CA MET A 208 15.55 4.48 -12.66
C MET A 208 15.31 3.36 -13.67
N ASP A 209 14.62 2.28 -13.28
CA ASP A 209 14.23 1.21 -14.19
C ASP A 209 13.19 1.72 -15.20
N GLY A 210 12.23 2.54 -14.74
CA GLY A 210 11.28 3.27 -15.59
C GLY A 210 10.35 2.39 -16.45
N LYS A 211 10.39 1.06 -16.26
CA LYS A 211 9.68 0.09 -17.10
C LYS A 211 8.17 0.14 -16.94
N TYR A 212 7.69 0.51 -15.75
CA TYR A 212 6.27 0.60 -15.43
C TYR A 212 5.96 1.96 -14.81
N PRO A 213 4.84 2.61 -15.19
CA PRO A 213 4.52 3.97 -14.77
C PRO A 213 4.02 4.07 -13.32
N PHE A 214 3.67 2.94 -12.69
CA PHE A 214 3.11 2.90 -11.34
C PHE A 214 3.75 1.81 -10.49
N GLY A 215 4.00 2.14 -9.23
CA GLY A 215 4.51 1.23 -8.21
C GLY A 215 3.90 1.51 -6.84
N GLN A 216 4.01 0.54 -5.95
CA GLN A 216 3.56 0.64 -4.57
C GLN A 216 4.65 0.12 -3.63
N GLY A 217 4.82 0.77 -2.48
CA GLY A 217 5.65 0.26 -1.39
C GLY A 217 4.92 -0.68 -0.44
N LEU A 218 5.64 -1.10 0.60
CA LEU A 218 5.09 -1.78 1.78
C LEU A 218 4.97 -0.79 2.93
N ILE A 219 3.82 -0.75 3.62
CA ILE A 219 3.70 -0.07 4.92
C ILE A 219 4.00 -1.08 6.03
N THR A 220 4.69 -0.59 7.04
CA THR A 220 4.87 -1.33 8.30
C THR A 220 4.44 -0.42 9.44
N TYR A 221 3.80 -1.02 10.43
CA TYR A 221 3.36 -0.36 11.65
C TYR A 221 4.27 -0.81 12.80
N ALA A 222 4.16 -0.14 13.96
CA ALA A 222 4.94 -0.47 15.15
C ALA A 222 6.46 -0.21 15.05
N ASN A 223 6.89 0.70 14.16
CA ASN A 223 8.31 1.06 14.06
C ASN A 223 8.76 2.04 15.16
N GLU A 224 7.82 2.60 15.90
CA GLU A 224 8.04 3.45 17.06
C GLU A 224 7.41 2.81 18.31
N GLU A 225 7.23 3.59 19.38
CA GLU A 225 6.62 3.10 20.61
C GLU A 225 5.19 2.57 20.38
N VAL A 226 4.95 1.33 20.79
CA VAL A 226 3.64 0.68 20.65
C VAL A 226 2.74 1.11 21.81
N VAL A 227 1.81 2.03 21.53
CA VAL A 227 0.84 2.53 22.51
C VAL A 227 -0.28 1.51 22.79
N SER A 228 -0.71 0.77 21.76
CA SER A 228 -1.76 -0.25 21.88
C SER A 228 -1.41 -1.47 21.03
N TRP A 229 -1.18 -2.59 21.70
CA TRP A 229 -0.83 -3.86 21.06
C TRP A 229 -1.98 -4.44 20.23
N ILE A 230 -3.22 -4.28 20.67
CA ILE A 230 -4.39 -4.83 19.97
C ILE A 230 -4.58 -4.13 18.63
N THR A 231 -4.55 -2.81 18.60
CA THR A 231 -4.71 -2.04 17.36
C THR A 231 -3.51 -2.25 16.43
N THR A 232 -2.31 -2.30 16.99
CA THR A 232 -1.08 -2.60 16.24
C THR A 232 -1.12 -3.98 15.60
N LEU A 233 -1.60 -5.00 16.34
CA LEU A 233 -1.79 -6.34 15.80
C LEU A 233 -2.86 -6.34 14.71
N ALA A 234 -3.95 -5.59 14.88
CA ALA A 234 -4.99 -5.48 13.83
C ALA A 234 -4.45 -4.87 12.54
N ASP A 235 -3.52 -3.89 12.62
CA ASP A 235 -2.87 -3.29 11.46
C ASP A 235 -1.96 -4.26 10.69
N SER A 236 -1.53 -5.38 11.30
CA SER A 236 -0.75 -6.42 10.62
C SER A 236 -1.47 -7.03 9.41
N PHE A 237 -2.81 -6.99 9.38
CA PHE A 237 -3.60 -7.42 8.23
C PHE A 237 -3.27 -6.58 6.98
N ARG A 238 -3.03 -5.28 7.14
CA ARG A 238 -2.66 -4.39 6.03
C ARG A 238 -1.27 -4.72 5.51
N VAL A 239 -0.33 -5.01 6.41
CA VAL A 239 1.03 -5.45 6.07
C VAL A 239 0.98 -6.77 5.28
N ALA A 240 0.15 -7.71 5.71
CA ALA A 240 -0.03 -8.99 5.01
C ALA A 240 -0.63 -8.79 3.61
N ASP A 241 -1.62 -7.92 3.44
CA ASP A 241 -2.24 -7.62 2.14
C ASP A 241 -1.25 -6.95 1.16
N ASP A 242 -0.41 -6.03 1.65
CA ASP A 242 0.69 -5.42 0.90
C ASP A 242 1.72 -6.48 0.45
N MET A 243 2.17 -7.33 1.38
CA MET A 243 3.21 -8.34 1.14
C MET A 243 2.72 -9.51 0.28
N GLY A 244 1.42 -9.83 0.34
CA GLY A 244 0.80 -10.90 -0.40
C GLY A 244 0.13 -10.39 -1.67
N LYS A 245 -1.16 -10.02 -1.56
CA LYS A 245 -2.04 -9.76 -2.71
C LYS A 245 -1.48 -8.66 -3.61
N LEU A 246 -1.12 -7.52 -3.03
CA LEU A 246 -0.69 -6.34 -3.79
C LEU A 246 0.69 -6.58 -4.42
N ARG A 247 1.63 -7.16 -3.68
CA ARG A 247 2.93 -7.56 -4.22
C ARG A 247 2.78 -8.54 -5.39
N PHE A 248 1.93 -9.55 -5.27
CA PHE A 248 1.76 -10.55 -6.33
C PHE A 248 1.11 -9.96 -7.59
N GLN A 249 0.06 -9.15 -7.46
CA GLN A 249 -0.54 -8.51 -8.64
C GLN A 249 0.43 -7.57 -9.37
N PHE A 250 1.25 -6.79 -8.64
CA PHE A 250 2.18 -5.84 -9.25
C PHE A 250 3.45 -6.49 -9.80
N LEU A 251 3.97 -7.54 -9.17
CA LEU A 251 5.15 -8.24 -9.67
C LEU A 251 4.84 -9.20 -10.82
N MET A 252 3.70 -9.88 -10.81
CA MET A 252 3.34 -10.86 -11.84
C MET A 252 2.53 -10.24 -13.00
N PHE A 253 1.55 -9.39 -12.71
CA PHE A 253 0.61 -8.87 -13.72
C PHE A 253 0.85 -7.41 -14.08
N HIS A 254 1.63 -6.68 -13.25
CA HIS A 254 1.92 -5.26 -13.42
C HIS A 254 0.64 -4.38 -13.49
N LYS A 255 -0.45 -4.83 -12.84
CA LYS A 255 -1.76 -4.17 -12.84
C LYS A 255 -2.47 -4.35 -11.49
N PRO A 256 -3.27 -3.37 -11.04
CA PRO A 256 -4.08 -3.49 -9.84
C PRO A 256 -5.38 -4.25 -10.13
N LEU A 257 -5.33 -5.59 -10.18
CA LEU A 257 -6.49 -6.42 -10.60
C LEU A 257 -7.67 -6.40 -9.62
N PHE A 258 -7.40 -6.24 -8.32
CA PHE A 258 -8.46 -6.19 -7.31
C PHE A 258 -8.65 -4.77 -6.79
N SER A 259 -7.73 -4.35 -5.94
CA SER A 259 -7.73 -3.05 -5.31
C SER A 259 -6.31 -2.52 -5.36
N TRP A 260 -6.22 -1.19 -5.40
CA TRP A 260 -4.98 -0.48 -5.18
C TRP A 260 -5.14 0.34 -3.91
N LYS A 261 -4.64 -0.19 -2.81
CA LYS A 261 -4.65 0.46 -1.51
C LYS A 261 -3.21 0.46 -1.03
N GLY A 262 -2.55 1.62 -1.11
CA GLY A 262 -1.11 1.70 -0.93
C GLY A 262 -0.70 2.38 0.36
N SER A 263 0.35 1.82 0.96
CA SER A 263 1.28 2.45 1.90
C SER A 263 1.79 3.81 1.42
N PHE A 264 2.29 3.80 0.19
CA PHE A 264 2.62 4.93 -0.64
C PHE A 264 2.62 4.47 -2.09
N VAL A 265 2.31 5.39 -2.99
CA VAL A 265 2.24 5.12 -4.43
C VAL A 265 3.31 5.93 -5.13
N VAL A 266 3.99 5.32 -6.09
CA VAL A 266 4.92 5.99 -7.00
C VAL A 266 4.29 6.01 -8.37
N THR A 267 4.21 7.18 -9.01
CA THR A 267 3.60 7.34 -10.32
C THR A 267 4.40 8.32 -11.17
N GLN A 268 4.50 8.06 -12.47
CA GLN A 268 4.99 9.05 -13.42
C GLN A 268 3.89 10.08 -13.73
N VAL A 269 4.26 11.36 -13.93
CA VAL A 269 3.32 12.47 -14.11
C VAL A 269 2.48 12.34 -15.38
N SER A 270 3.05 11.89 -16.50
CA SER A 270 2.31 11.64 -17.75
C SER A 270 1.12 10.68 -17.59
N TYR A 271 1.18 9.78 -16.61
CA TYR A 271 0.14 8.79 -16.35
C TYR A 271 -0.78 9.16 -15.18
N TYR A 272 -0.58 10.33 -14.58
CA TYR A 272 -1.23 10.76 -13.35
C TYR A 272 -2.76 10.92 -13.50
N PHE A 273 -3.21 11.47 -14.64
CA PHE A 273 -4.64 11.61 -14.98
C PHE A 273 -5.34 10.27 -15.26
N SER A 274 -4.59 9.19 -15.46
CA SER A 274 -5.19 7.85 -15.60
C SER A 274 -5.45 7.19 -14.24
N VAL A 275 -4.95 7.77 -13.14
CA VAL A 275 -5.06 7.21 -11.78
C VAL A 275 -6.01 8.01 -10.88
N PHE A 276 -6.13 9.31 -11.10
CA PHE A 276 -6.95 10.23 -10.30
C PHE A 276 -7.89 11.03 -11.20
#